data_AF-A0A535KMF9-F1
#
_entry.id   AF-A0A535KMF9-F1
#
_cell.length_a   1.000
_cell.length_b   1.000
_cell.length_c   1.000
_cell.angle_alpha   90.00
_cell.angle_beta   90.00
_cell.angle_gamma   90.00
#
_symmetry.space_group_name_H-M   'P 1'
#
loop_
_entity.id
_entity.type
_entity.pdbx_description
1 polymer ?
#
loop_
_entity_poly.entity_id
_entity_poly.type
_entity_poly.pdbx_seq_one_letter_code
_entity_poly.pdbx_strand_id
1 'polypeptide(L)'
;MNTVPDNGEQLREAVRERYGRTALQVTGTGTSASCCGSDCCGGQGDSGVVTSDLYSSAELGALPITAALASLGCGNPTALAELKPGEKVLDLGSGGGIDVLLSARR
;
A
#
# COMPACT_ATOMS: atom_id res chain seq x y z
N MET A 1 23.60 -3.63 -7.46
CA MET A 1 23.38 -4.01 -8.87
C MET A 1 21.89 -4.22 -9.04
N ASN A 2 21.16 -3.23 -9.56
CA ASN A 2 19.76 -3.41 -9.92
C ASN A 2 19.73 -4.18 -11.25
N THR A 3 19.57 -5.49 -11.17
CA THR A 3 19.24 -6.29 -12.35
C THR A 3 17.78 -6.02 -12.66
N VAL A 4 17.51 -5.29 -13.74
CA VAL A 4 16.17 -5.19 -14.32
C VAL A 4 15.69 -6.63 -14.54
N PRO A 5 14.47 -7.01 -14.12
CA PRO A 5 13.98 -8.37 -14.31
C PRO A 5 13.95 -8.74 -15.79
N ASP A 6 14.55 -9.87 -16.15
CA ASP A 6 14.69 -10.32 -17.54
C ASP A 6 13.44 -11.06 -18.05
N ASN A 7 12.52 -11.44 -17.15
CA ASN A 7 11.25 -12.07 -17.49
C ASN A 7 10.13 -11.80 -16.46
N GLY A 8 8.90 -12.24 -16.80
CA GLY A 8 7.71 -11.99 -16.00
C GLY A 8 7.70 -12.67 -14.62
N GLU A 9 8.37 -13.80 -14.45
CA GLU A 9 8.47 -14.46 -13.13
C GLU A 9 9.41 -13.70 -12.21
N GLN A 10 10.56 -13.27 -12.71
CA GLN A 10 11.51 -12.45 -11.97
C GLN A 10 10.89 -11.10 -11.59
N LEU A 11 10.10 -10.49 -12.48
CA LEU A 11 9.38 -9.25 -12.17
C LEU A 11 8.35 -9.47 -11.06
N ARG A 12 7.57 -10.56 -11.14
CA ARG A 12 6.59 -10.90 -10.10
C ARG A 12 7.27 -11.14 -8.75
N GLU A 13 8.43 -11.79 -8.75
CA GLU A 13 9.17 -12.04 -7.52
C GLU A 13 9.76 -10.75 -6.94
N ALA A 14 10.34 -9.88 -7.76
CA ALA A 14 10.82 -8.57 -7.32
C ALA A 14 9.68 -7.71 -6.71
N VAL A 15 8.49 -7.73 -7.33
CA VAL A 15 7.30 -7.07 -6.78
C VAL A 15 6.87 -7.72 -5.47
N ARG A 16 6.78 -9.05 -5.41
CA ARG A 16 6.43 -9.80 -4.19
C ARG A 16 7.36 -9.48 -3.05
N GLU A 17 8.68 -9.49 -3.30
CA GLU A 17 9.70 -9.19 -2.30
C GLU A 17 9.56 -7.75 -1.79
N ARG A 18 9.34 -6.79 -2.70
CA ARG A 18 9.17 -5.38 -2.33
C ARG A 18 7.97 -5.16 -1.40
N TYR A 19 6.78 -5.65 -1.77
CA TYR A 19 5.58 -5.51 -0.95
C TYR A 19 5.67 -6.34 0.34
N GLY A 20 6.23 -7.55 0.27
CA GLY A 20 6.42 -8.43 1.43
C GLY A 20 7.34 -7.82 2.49
N ARG A 21 8.41 -7.14 2.08
CA ARG A 21 9.33 -6.46 3.00
C ARG A 21 8.63 -5.37 3.81
N THR A 22 7.80 -4.54 3.17
CA THR A 22 7.03 -3.50 3.86
C THR A 22 6.03 -4.10 4.85
N ALA A 23 5.33 -5.16 4.46
CA ALA A 23 4.41 -5.86 5.36
C ALA A 23 5.13 -6.38 6.63
N LEU A 24 6.31 -6.99 6.46
CA LEU A 24 7.11 -7.53 7.57
C LEU A 24 7.71 -6.45 8.48
N GLN A 25 8.00 -5.26 7.94
CA GLN A 25 8.51 -4.13 8.74
C GLN A 25 7.45 -3.61 9.71
N VAL A 26 6.19 -3.56 9.28
CA VAL A 26 5.08 -3.10 10.11
C VAL A 26 4.74 -4.10 11.22
N THR A 27 5.01 -5.39 11.02
CA THR A 27 4.84 -6.42 12.06
C THR A 27 6.01 -6.54 13.03
N GLY A 28 7.04 -5.68 12.91
CA GLY A 28 8.22 -5.70 13.79
C GLY A 28 9.17 -6.88 13.58
N THR A 29 8.96 -7.66 12.51
CA THR A 29 9.76 -8.86 12.17
C THR A 29 10.80 -8.61 11.08
N GLY A 30 10.82 -7.40 10.49
CA GLY A 30 11.76 -6.99 9.45
C GLY A 30 12.85 -6.07 9.97
N THR A 31 14.10 -6.26 9.52
CA THR A 31 15.18 -5.29 9.69
C THR A 31 14.74 -3.95 9.07
N SER A 32 14.99 -2.82 9.75
CA SER A 32 14.62 -1.45 9.34
C SER A 32 15.33 -0.99 8.06
N ALA A 33 15.10 -1.66 6.94
CA ALA A 33 15.53 -1.23 5.62
C ALA A 33 14.53 -0.20 5.11
N SER A 34 14.83 1.08 5.37
CA SER A 34 14.08 2.23 4.84
C SER A 34 13.59 1.96 3.43
N CYS A 35 12.27 1.93 3.26
CA CYS A 35 11.59 1.59 2.01
C CYS A 35 11.80 2.65 0.90
N CYS A 36 12.57 3.71 1.19
CA CYS A 36 12.80 4.88 0.34
C CYS A 36 14.26 4.99 -0.12
N GLY A 37 14.83 3.89 -0.63
CA GLY A 37 16.01 4.01 -1.50
C GLY A 37 15.62 4.73 -2.78
N SER A 38 16.41 5.73 -3.19
CA SER A 38 16.15 6.74 -4.25
C SER A 38 15.78 6.23 -5.66
N ASP A 39 15.56 4.94 -5.86
CA ASP A 39 15.49 4.28 -7.17
C ASP A 39 14.13 3.63 -7.46
N CYS A 40 13.16 3.73 -6.55
CA CYS A 40 11.86 3.05 -6.66
C CYS A 40 10.69 3.97 -7.04
N CYS A 41 10.88 5.27 -6.91
CA CYS A 41 9.93 6.31 -7.32
C CYS A 41 10.74 7.43 -7.99
N GLY A 42 10.94 7.33 -9.30
CA GLY A 42 11.50 8.42 -10.10
C GLY A 42 10.53 9.60 -10.09
N GLY A 43 10.59 10.42 -9.05
CA GLY A 43 9.71 11.55 -8.80
C GLY A 43 10.22 12.29 -7.59
N GLN A 44 10.92 13.38 -7.86
CA GLN A 44 11.52 14.29 -6.89
C GLN A 44 10.40 14.97 -6.09
N GLY A 45 10.23 14.61 -4.81
CA GLY A 45 9.27 15.30 -3.94
C GLY A 45 8.66 14.40 -2.88
N ASP A 46 9.17 14.59 -1.67
CA ASP A 46 8.56 14.26 -0.38
C ASP A 46 8.74 12.85 0.19
N SER A 47 9.28 12.83 1.42
CA SER A 47 9.46 11.65 2.26
C SER A 47 8.14 11.30 2.95
N GLY A 48 7.07 11.16 2.17
CA GLY A 48 5.74 10.79 2.61
C GLY A 48 5.47 9.32 2.33
N VAL A 49 4.85 8.62 3.27
CA VAL A 49 4.12 7.38 2.97
C VAL A 49 3.17 7.73 1.81
N VAL A 50 3.24 7.02 0.68
CA VAL A 50 2.47 7.32 -0.56
C VAL A 50 0.96 7.47 -0.29
N THR A 51 0.48 6.99 0.86
CA THR A 51 -0.92 7.03 1.30
C THR A 51 -1.32 8.24 2.15
N SER A 52 -0.41 9.09 2.63
CA SER A 52 -0.73 10.13 3.63
C SER A 52 -1.69 11.21 3.11
N ASP A 53 -1.61 11.52 1.82
CA ASP A 53 -2.44 12.56 1.19
C ASP A 53 -3.69 12.01 0.49
N LEU A 54 -3.88 10.69 0.51
CA LEU A 54 -4.95 10.00 -0.21
C LEU A 54 -6.23 9.81 0.63
N TYR A 55 -6.10 9.82 1.96
CA TYR A 55 -7.19 9.56 2.89
C TYR A 55 -7.26 10.66 3.93
N SER A 56 -8.48 11.02 4.35
CA SER A 56 -8.64 12.00 5.43
C SER A 56 -8.12 11.46 6.76
N SER A 57 -7.73 12.36 7.67
CA SER A 57 -7.31 11.98 9.03
C SER A 57 -8.40 11.22 9.79
N ALA A 58 -9.67 11.50 9.50
CA ALA A 58 -10.81 10.80 10.08
C ALA A 58 -10.92 9.35 9.56
N GLU A 59 -10.65 9.12 8.28
CA GLU A 59 -10.61 7.78 7.69
C GLU A 59 -9.43 6.98 8.24
N LEU A 60 -8.23 7.55 8.24
CA LEU A 60 -7.04 6.89 8.78
C LEU A 60 -7.16 6.60 10.28
N GLY A 61 -7.76 7.52 11.05
CA GLY A 61 -8.01 7.35 12.48
C GLY A 61 -9.03 6.25 12.81
N ALA A 62 -9.85 5.84 11.85
CA ALA A 62 -10.80 4.74 12.01
C ALA A 62 -10.19 3.36 11.67
N LEU A 63 -8.95 3.32 11.18
CA LEU A 63 -8.29 2.11 10.71
C LEU A 63 -7.21 1.64 11.69
N PRO A 64 -6.88 0.33 11.70
CA PRO A 64 -5.69 -0.16 12.38
C PRO A 64 -4.44 0.54 11.83
N ILE A 65 -3.58 1.05 12.72
CA ILE A 65 -2.35 1.75 12.32
C ILE A 65 -1.46 0.88 11.43
N THR A 66 -1.46 -0.44 11.65
CA THR A 66 -0.72 -1.41 10.84
C THR A 66 -1.25 -1.51 9.40
N ALA A 67 -2.56 -1.37 9.19
CA ALA A 67 -3.14 -1.32 7.85
C ALA A 67 -2.68 -0.07 7.10
N ALA A 68 -2.64 1.08 7.79
CA ALA A 68 -2.17 2.34 7.24
C ALA A 68 -0.68 2.25 6.82
N LEU A 69 0.16 1.73 7.71
CA LEU A 69 1.61 1.65 7.51
C LEU A 69 2.03 0.59 6.48
N ALA A 70 1.27 -0.49 6.33
CA ALA A 70 1.59 -1.56 5.38
C ALA A 70 1.07 -1.29 3.95
N SER A 71 0.45 -0.13 3.73
CA SER A 71 -0.14 0.22 2.44
C SER A 71 0.79 1.09 1.60
N LEU A 72 0.98 0.68 0.35
CA LEU A 72 1.84 1.35 -0.64
C LEU A 72 1.03 1.85 -1.86
N GLY A 73 -0.26 2.11 -1.66
CA GLY A 73 -1.17 2.54 -2.71
C GLY A 73 -0.91 3.98 -3.14
N CYS A 74 -1.26 4.31 -4.39
CA CYS A 74 -1.13 5.64 -5.00
C CYS A 74 -2.47 6.32 -5.29
N GLY A 75 -3.60 5.71 -4.93
CA GLY A 75 -4.93 6.30 -5.11
C GLY A 75 -5.90 5.95 -3.96
N ASN A 76 -7.08 6.56 -3.99
CA ASN A 76 -8.21 6.27 -3.10
C ASN A 76 -9.44 5.85 -3.94
N PRO A 77 -9.56 4.56 -4.32
CA PRO A 77 -10.74 4.01 -4.99
C PRO A 77 -12.07 4.31 -4.26
N THR A 78 -12.06 4.35 -2.93
CA THR A 78 -13.27 4.57 -2.13
C THR A 78 -13.78 6.02 -2.17
N ALA A 79 -12.96 6.98 -2.59
CA ALA A 79 -13.41 8.35 -2.81
C ALA A 79 -14.20 8.52 -4.12
N LEU A 80 -13.97 7.62 -5.09
CA LEU A 80 -14.64 7.64 -6.39
C LEU A 80 -15.82 6.68 -6.46
N ALA A 81 -15.82 5.60 -5.67
CA ALA A 81 -16.86 4.60 -5.66
C ALA A 81 -18.02 4.97 -4.72
N GLU A 82 -19.23 5.11 -5.27
CA GLU A 82 -20.47 5.27 -4.49
C GLU A 82 -20.98 3.91 -3.96
N LEU A 83 -20.18 3.27 -3.11
CA LEU A 83 -20.54 1.98 -2.52
C LEU A 83 -21.80 2.09 -1.66
N LYS A 84 -22.69 1.09 -1.78
CA LYS A 84 -23.94 0.99 -1.02
C LYS A 84 -23.96 -0.23 -0.10
N PRO A 85 -24.68 -0.14 1.04
CA PRO A 85 -24.89 -1.30 1.90
C PRO A 85 -25.44 -2.50 1.14
N GLY A 86 -24.80 -3.66 1.33
CA GLY A 86 -25.18 -4.92 0.68
C GLY A 86 -24.46 -5.22 -0.64
N GLU A 87 -23.66 -4.29 -1.17
CA GLU A 87 -22.80 -4.55 -2.32
C GLU A 87 -21.64 -5.48 -1.97
N LYS A 88 -21.16 -6.23 -2.97
CA LYS A 88 -19.99 -7.10 -2.85
C LYS A 88 -18.79 -6.42 -3.49
N VAL A 89 -17.72 -6.24 -2.72
CA VAL A 89 -16.50 -5.57 -3.17
C VAL A 89 -15.36 -6.59 -3.24
N LEU A 90 -14.56 -6.52 -4.30
CA LEU A 90 -13.32 -7.26 -4.47
C LEU A 90 -12.18 -6.26 -4.63
N ASP A 91 -11.24 -6.29 -3.69
CA ASP A 91 -10.01 -5.50 -3.77
C ASP A 91 -8.84 -6.36 -4.27
N LEU A 92 -8.27 -5.96 -5.40
CA LEU A 92 -7.17 -6.66 -6.05
C LEU A 92 -5.85 -5.98 -5.71
N GLY A 93 -5.09 -6.62 -4.82
CA GLY A 93 -3.84 -6.05 -4.31
C GLY A 93 -4.05 -5.22 -3.05
N SER A 94 -4.91 -5.68 -2.14
CA SER A 94 -5.36 -4.93 -0.96
C SER A 94 -4.28 -4.46 0.00
N GLY A 95 -3.06 -5.02 -0.06
CA GLY A 95 -1.95 -4.65 0.80
C GLY A 95 -2.34 -4.72 2.29
N GLY A 96 -2.12 -3.62 3.03
CA GLY A 96 -2.53 -3.48 4.43
C GLY A 96 -4.06 -3.44 4.63
N GLY A 97 -4.85 -3.33 3.57
CA GLY A 97 -6.30 -3.45 3.59
C GLY A 97 -7.07 -2.15 3.77
N ILE A 98 -6.43 -0.98 3.58
CA ILE A 98 -7.09 0.32 3.75
C ILE A 98 -8.39 0.40 2.92
N ASP A 99 -8.31 0.09 1.63
CA ASP A 99 -9.46 0.18 0.72
C ASP A 99 -10.58 -0.80 1.10
N VAL A 100 -10.25 -2.05 1.43
CA VAL A 100 -11.22 -3.03 1.93
C VAL A 100 -11.92 -2.54 3.19
N LEU A 101 -11.15 -2.06 4.17
CA LEU A 101 -11.67 -1.65 5.46
C LEU A 101 -12.53 -0.39 5.35
N LEU A 102 -12.15 0.56 4.50
CA LEU A 102 -12.96 1.73 4.21
C LEU A 102 -14.22 1.37 3.42
N SER A 103 -14.11 0.44 2.46
CA SER A 103 -15.26 -0.07 1.71
C SER A 103 -16.28 -0.75 2.62
N ALA A 104 -15.84 -1.53 3.61
CA ALA A 104 -16.72 -2.19 4.57
C ALA A 104 -17.51 -1.24 5.49
N ARG A 105 -17.17 0.06 5.49
CA ARG A 105 -17.84 1.10 6.29
C ARG A 105 -18.86 1.92 5.50
N ARG A 106 -19.06 1.63 4.22
CA ARG A 106 -20.07 2.26 3.35
C ARG A 106 -21.36 1.43 3.38
#